data_AF-A0A6M8PQF9-F1
#
_entry.id   AF-A0A6M8PQF9-F1
#
_cell.length_a   1.000
_cell.length_b   1.000
_cell.length_c   1.000
_cell.angle_alpha   90.00
_cell.angle_beta   90.00
_cell.angle_gamma   90.00
#
_symmetry.space_group_name_H-M   'P 1'
#
loop_
_entity.id
_entity.type
_entity.pdbx_description
1 polymer ?
#
loop_
_entity_poly.entity_id
_entity_poly.type
_entity_poly.pdbx_seq_one_letter_code
_entity_poly.pdbx_strand_id
1 'polypeptide(L)'
;MIYLFNCGRYVQSPNRKWGYYECTKFADNFEWIKAFFPVRGVKHKDYLDWIEIGEMINKKEHLTKQGVTKIMQIKSNMNAKRLFDNKD
;
A
#
# COMPACT_ATOMS: atom_id res chain seq x y z
N MET A 1 -6.85 -15.87 -0.61
CA MET A 1 -6.35 -14.58 -1.12
C MET A 1 -6.38 -14.56 -2.65
N ILE A 2 -5.56 -15.34 -3.37
CA ILE A 2 -5.54 -15.33 -4.85
C ILE A 2 -6.92 -15.59 -5.46
N TYR A 3 -7.57 -16.70 -5.11
CA TYR A 3 -8.91 -17.03 -5.62
C TYR A 3 -10.02 -16.09 -5.11
N LEU A 4 -9.79 -15.42 -3.97
CA LEU A 4 -10.76 -14.50 -3.37
C LEU A 4 -10.74 -13.14 -4.07
N PHE A 5 -9.56 -12.65 -4.45
CA PHE A 5 -9.38 -11.36 -5.11
C PHE A 5 -9.27 -11.47 -6.63
N ASN A 6 -9.18 -12.70 -7.15
CA ASN A 6 -8.88 -13.01 -8.54
C ASN A 6 -7.61 -12.28 -9.04
N CYS A 7 -6.65 -12.03 -8.14
CA CYS A 7 -5.43 -11.30 -8.43
C CYS A 7 -4.30 -11.68 -7.46
N GLY A 8 -3.11 -11.14 -7.73
CA GLY A 8 -1.90 -11.42 -6.97
C GLY A 8 -1.41 -12.86 -7.11
N ARG A 9 -0.44 -13.22 -6.26
CA ARG A 9 0.24 -14.51 -6.29
C ARG A 9 0.72 -14.92 -4.91
N TYR A 10 1.02 -16.20 -4.75
CA TYR A 10 1.77 -16.69 -3.60
C TYR A 10 3.26 -16.64 -3.93
N VAL A 11 4.04 -16.12 -3.00
CA VAL A 11 5.50 -16.09 -3.08
C VAL A 11 6.06 -16.91 -1.93
N GLN A 12 6.76 -17.99 -2.26
CA GLN A 12 7.46 -18.80 -1.27
C GLN A 12 8.75 -18.08 -0.85
N SER A 13 9.01 -18.03 0.45
CA SER A 13 10.31 -17.55 0.94
C SER A 13 11.39 -18.57 0.57
N PRO A 14 12.50 -18.17 -0.07
CA PRO A 14 13.51 -19.11 -0.55
C PRO A 14 14.15 -19.92 0.57
N ASN A 15 14.25 -19.33 1.77
CA ASN A 15 14.99 -19.91 2.91
C ASN A 15 14.10 -20.17 4.14
N ARG A 16 12.77 -20.08 4.01
CA ARG A 16 11.87 -20.22 5.17
C ARG A 16 10.69 -21.11 4.82
N LYS A 17 10.12 -21.74 5.85
CA LYS A 17 8.91 -22.56 5.76
C LYS A 17 7.62 -21.72 5.78
N TRP A 18 7.67 -20.52 5.20
CA TRP A 18 6.51 -19.65 5.04
C TRP A 18 6.58 -18.95 3.68
N GLY A 19 5.44 -18.41 3.27
CA GLY A 19 5.36 -17.54 2.10
C GLY A 19 4.30 -16.47 2.35
N TYR A 20 4.13 -15.60 1.37
CA TYR A 20 3.23 -14.46 1.49
C TYR A 20 2.41 -14.29 0.22
N TYR A 21 1.22 -13.73 0.40
CA TYR A 21 0.44 -13.22 -0.71
C TYR A 21 1.04 -11.88 -1.15
N GLU A 22 1.18 -11.68 -2.46
CA GLU A 22 1.70 -10.47 -3.05
C GLU A 22 0.83 -10.04 -4.23
N CYS A 23 0.52 -8.75 -4.33
CA CYS A 23 -0.14 -8.15 -5.48
C CYS A 23 0.57 -6.85 -5.89
N THR A 24 1.29 -6.89 -7.02
CA THR A 24 2.11 -5.75 -7.49
C THR A 24 1.53 -5.05 -8.70
N LYS A 25 0.68 -5.71 -9.49
CA LYS A 25 -0.02 -5.09 -10.63
C LYS A 25 -0.94 -3.98 -10.11
N PHE A 26 -0.70 -2.76 -10.57
CA PHE A 26 -1.36 -1.57 -10.02
C PHE A 26 -2.88 -1.64 -10.14
N ALA A 27 -3.42 -1.98 -11.32
CA ALA A 27 -4.86 -2.11 -11.53
C ALA A 27 -5.49 -3.07 -10.50
N ASP A 28 -4.91 -4.27 -10.37
CA ASP A 28 -5.41 -5.29 -9.46
C ASP A 28 -5.35 -4.84 -7.98
N ASN A 29 -4.25 -4.19 -7.60
CA ASN A 29 -4.02 -3.75 -6.23
C ASN A 29 -4.95 -2.57 -5.87
N PHE A 30 -5.00 -1.55 -6.72
CA PHE A 30 -5.75 -0.33 -6.39
C PHE A 30 -7.26 -0.48 -6.58
N GLU A 31 -7.74 -1.33 -7.48
CA GLU A 31 -9.18 -1.56 -7.68
C GLU A 31 -9.75 -2.55 -6.66
N TRP A 32 -9.13 -3.72 -6.51
CA TRP A 32 -9.72 -4.80 -5.71
C TRP A 32 -9.27 -4.77 -4.26
N ILE A 33 -7.99 -4.50 -3.98
CA ILE A 33 -7.48 -4.54 -2.60
C ILE A 33 -7.95 -3.32 -1.80
N LYS A 34 -8.06 -2.15 -2.43
CA LYS A 34 -8.64 -0.94 -1.81
C LYS A 34 -10.04 -1.22 -1.24
N ALA A 35 -10.91 -1.92 -1.97
CA ALA A 35 -12.29 -2.12 -1.50
C ALA A 35 -12.43 -3.19 -0.40
N PHE A 36 -11.43 -4.06 -0.20
CA PHE A 36 -11.65 -5.31 0.52
C PHE A 36 -11.41 -5.25 2.04
N PHE A 37 -10.49 -4.41 2.52
CA PHE A 37 -10.03 -4.49 3.92
C PHE A 37 -10.55 -3.34 4.79
N PRO A 38 -11.35 -3.62 5.84
CA PRO A 38 -11.63 -2.64 6.89
C PRO A 38 -10.41 -2.54 7.83
N VAL A 39 -9.37 -1.85 7.37
CA VAL A 39 -8.14 -1.64 8.15
C VAL A 39 -8.44 -0.73 9.34
N ARG A 40 -8.11 -1.16 10.56
CA ARG A 40 -8.32 -0.42 11.82
C ARG A 40 -6.99 -0.10 12.52
N GLY A 41 -7.07 0.76 13.54
CA GLY A 41 -5.92 1.17 14.35
C GLY A 41 -4.90 1.99 13.57
N VAL A 42 -3.65 2.00 14.02
CA VAL A 42 -2.56 2.75 13.38
C VAL A 42 -2.40 2.43 11.89
N LYS A 43 -2.59 1.16 11.51
CA LYS A 43 -2.48 0.72 10.11
C LYS A 43 -3.53 1.38 9.21
N HIS A 44 -4.65 1.87 9.77
CA HIS A 44 -5.64 2.63 9.01
C HIS A 44 -5.04 3.92 8.44
N LYS A 45 -4.17 4.59 9.20
CA LYS A 45 -3.46 5.80 8.73
C LYS A 45 -2.53 5.45 7.54
N ASP A 46 -1.83 4.33 7.62
CA ASP A 46 -0.99 3.83 6.51
C ASP A 46 -1.81 3.46 5.27
N TYR A 47 -3.00 2.89 5.49
CA TYR A 47 -3.92 2.55 4.43
C TYR A 47 -4.46 3.80 3.71
N LEU A 48 -4.79 4.87 4.44
CA LEU A 48 -5.21 6.15 3.85
C LEU A 48 -4.09 6.80 3.03
N ASP A 49 -2.87 6.86 3.56
CA ASP A 49 -1.71 7.38 2.82
C ASP A 49 -1.41 6.55 1.57
N TRP A 50 -1.59 5.23 1.65
CA TRP A 50 -1.46 4.33 0.51
C TRP A 50 -2.54 4.58 -0.55
N ILE A 51 -3.80 4.87 -0.14
CA ILE A 51 -4.85 5.29 -1.07
C ILE A 51 -4.47 6.59 -1.76
N GLU A 52 -4.01 7.62 -1.03
CA GLU A 52 -3.63 8.90 -1.62
C GLU A 52 -2.56 8.72 -2.70
N ILE A 53 -1.51 7.95 -2.39
CA ILE A 53 -0.47 7.62 -3.37
C ILE A 53 -1.06 6.86 -4.58
N GLY A 54 -1.97 5.91 -4.34
CA GLY A 54 -2.64 5.19 -5.41
C GLY A 54 -3.44 6.10 -6.34
N GLU A 55 -4.16 7.08 -5.80
CA GLU A 55 -4.90 8.08 -6.59
C GLU A 55 -3.97 8.95 -7.43
N MET A 56 -2.84 9.37 -6.86
CA MET A 56 -1.80 10.10 -7.60
C MET A 56 -1.20 9.26 -8.74
N ILE A 57 -0.99 7.95 -8.51
CA ILE A 57 -0.51 7.04 -9.56
C ILE A 57 -1.56 6.91 -10.66
N ASN A 58 -2.84 6.76 -10.31
CA ASN A 58 -3.95 6.67 -11.25
C ASN A 58 -4.09 7.92 -12.13
N LYS A 59 -3.86 9.10 -11.55
CA LYS A 59 -3.81 10.40 -12.25
C LYS A 59 -2.51 10.63 -13.02
N LYS A 60 -1.59 9.67 -13.03
CA LYS A 60 -0.25 9.74 -13.64
C LYS A 60 0.67 10.84 -13.08
N GLU A 61 0.35 11.40 -11.90
CA GLU A 61 1.14 12.47 -11.28
C GLU A 61 2.56 12.00 -10.93
N HIS A 62 2.73 10.71 -10.62
CA HIS A 62 4.01 10.05 -10.37
C HIS A 62 5.01 10.12 -11.53
N LEU A 63 4.59 10.54 -12.74
CA LEU A 63 5.47 10.78 -13.88
C LEU A 63 6.11 12.18 -13.86
N THR A 64 5.68 13.04 -12.93
CA THR A 64 6.20 14.41 -12.77
C THR A 64 7.12 14.51 -11.56
N LYS A 65 8.10 15.41 -11.61
CA LYS A 65 8.99 15.67 -10.47
C LYS A 65 8.20 16.07 -9.22
N GLN A 66 7.21 16.94 -9.37
CA GLN A 66 6.35 17.40 -8.28
C GLN A 66 5.56 16.24 -7.65
N GLY A 67 4.96 15.37 -8.48
CA GLY A 67 4.22 14.21 -8.00
C GLY A 67 5.13 13.20 -7.30
N VAL A 68 6.32 12.94 -7.82
CA VAL A 68 7.33 12.08 -7.14
C VAL A 68 7.74 12.69 -5.80
N THR A 69 8.01 14.00 -5.73
CA THR A 69 8.36 14.66 -4.47
C THR A 69 7.24 14.52 -3.44
N LYS A 70 5.99 14.73 -3.84
CA LYS A 70 4.83 14.56 -2.94
C LYS A 70 4.64 13.11 -2.48
N ILE A 71 4.76 12.12 -3.38
CA ILE A 71 4.72 10.69 -3.00
C ILE A 71 5.82 10.35 -1.99
N MET A 72 7.03 10.87 -2.19
CA MET A 72 8.15 10.64 -1.27
C MET A 72 7.93 11.28 0.10
N GLN A 73 7.30 12.46 0.16
CA GLN A 73 6.89 13.11 1.40
C GLN A 73 5.86 12.27 2.16
N ILE A 74 4.80 11.80 1.49
CA ILE A 74 3.79 10.92 2.12
C ILE A 74 4.45 9.64 2.64
N LYS A 75 5.23 8.95 1.79
CA LYS A 75 5.97 7.73 2.15
C LYS A 75 6.91 7.92 3.34
N SER A 76 7.42 9.13 3.56
CA SER A 76 8.33 9.43 4.68
C SER A 76 7.66 9.31 6.05
N ASN A 77 6.32 9.35 6.11
CA ASN A 77 5.52 9.28 7.34
C ASN A 77 4.62 8.03 7.42
N MET A 78 4.94 6.97 6.67
CA MET A 78 4.17 5.71 6.65
C MET A 78 4.86 4.58 7.42
N ASN A 79 4.06 3.62 7.88
CA ASN A 79 4.46 2.38 8.53
C ASN A 79 5.41 2.66 9.72
N ALA A 80 6.59 2.04 9.74
CA ALA A 80 7.59 2.20 10.81
C ALA A 80 8.14 3.62 10.95
N LYS A 81 7.94 4.50 9.97
CA LYS A 81 8.39 5.89 10.01
C LYS A 81 7.35 6.85 10.56
N ARG A 82 6.12 6.37 10.79
CA ARG A 82 5.05 7.21 11.30
C ARG A 82 5.36 7.62 12.73
N LEU A 83 5.44 8.93 12.95
CA LEU A 83 5.58 9.49 14.29
C LEU A 83 4.24 9.39 15.02
N PHE A 84 4.28 8.91 16.26
CA PHE A 84 3.16 8.99 17.18
C PHE A 84 3.46 10.15 18.12
N ASP A 85 2.53 11.09 18.26
CA ASP A 85 2.60 12.01 19.38
C ASP A 85 2.43 11.19 20.65
N ASN A 86 3.34 11.35 21.62
CA ASN A 86 3.25 10.74 22.95
C ASN A 86 2.15 11.41 23.79
N LYS A 87 0.94 11.48 23.24
CA LYS A 87 -0.27 12.01 23.87
C LYS A 87 -1.40 11.02 23.63
N ASP A 88 -1.19 9.78 24.02
CA ASP A 88 -2.23 8.77 24.27
C ASP A 88 -1.84 7.99 25.53
#